data_AF-A0A961JB39-F1
#
_entry.id   AF-A0A961JB39-F1
#
_cell.length_a   1.000
_cell.length_b   1.000
_cell.length_c   1.000
_cell.angle_alpha   90.00
_cell.angle_beta   90.00
_cell.angle_gamma   90.00
#
_symmetry.space_group_name_H-M   'P 1'
#
loop_
_entity.id
_entity.type
_entity.pdbx_description
1 polymer ?
#
loop_
_entity_poly.entity_id
_entity_poly.type
_entity_poly.pdbx_seq_one_letter_code
_entity_poly.pdbx_strand_id
1 'polypeptide(L)'
;MKSFLLALGLGLAATPLLAEGLAFEPVAPEGLDAAATEMVAALQANLPGQMPAFEQQGYGYYGAIAVPKGVDLKPELLSSVANFATPEEAAKGVLEACLQQTGAECTVIGMLVPAGS
;
A
#
# COMPACT_ATOMS: atom_id res chain seq x y z
N MET A 1 -60.11 -1.81 0.24
CA MET A 1 -59.34 -0.81 -0.53
C MET A 1 -58.27 -0.29 0.41
N LYS A 2 -57.09 -0.91 0.48
CA LYS A 2 -55.92 -0.76 -0.39
C LYS A 2 -55.32 0.65 -0.30
N SER A 3 -54.26 0.78 0.50
CA SER A 3 -53.13 1.68 0.23
C SER A 3 -51.94 1.22 1.05
N PHE A 4 -51.09 0.46 0.36
CA PHE A 4 -49.72 0.12 0.72
C PHE A 4 -48.88 1.28 0.18
N LEU A 5 -48.13 1.98 1.02
CA LEU A 5 -47.09 2.91 0.56
C LEU A 5 -45.77 2.45 1.18
N LEU A 6 -45.05 1.67 0.39
CA LEU A 6 -43.62 1.45 0.52
C LEU A 6 -42.94 2.81 0.27
N ALA A 7 -42.27 3.36 1.29
CA ALA A 7 -41.30 4.42 1.08
C ALA A 7 -39.94 3.76 0.78
N LEU A 8 -39.47 3.98 -0.45
CA LEU A 8 -38.16 3.60 -0.96
C LEU A 8 -37.05 3.95 0.04
N GLY A 9 -36.25 2.96 0.42
CA GLY A 9 -34.95 3.19 1.02
C GLY A 9 -34.03 3.85 -0.01
N LEU A 10 -33.60 5.08 0.27
CA LEU A 10 -32.42 5.66 -0.37
C LEU A 10 -31.19 4.93 0.16
N GLY A 11 -30.79 3.86 -0.52
CA GLY A 11 -29.42 3.38 -0.43
C GLY A 11 -28.51 4.42 -1.05
N LEU A 12 -27.72 5.13 -0.24
CA LEU A 12 -26.53 5.79 -0.74
C LEU A 12 -25.61 4.68 -1.26
N ALA A 13 -25.61 4.45 -2.56
CA ALA A 13 -24.49 3.78 -3.20
C ALA A 13 -23.29 4.71 -3.01
N ALA A 14 -22.34 4.31 -2.16
CA ALA A 14 -21.02 4.91 -2.16
C ALA A 14 -20.45 4.71 -3.56
N THR A 15 -20.39 5.77 -4.35
CA THR A 15 -19.68 5.76 -5.62
C THR A 15 -18.26 5.31 -5.30
N PRO A 16 -17.77 4.17 -5.83
CA PRO A 16 -16.36 3.88 -5.72
C PRO A 16 -15.67 5.06 -6.40
N LEU A 17 -14.90 5.82 -5.63
CA LEU A 17 -13.97 6.80 -6.16
C LEU A 17 -13.07 5.99 -7.09
N LEU A 18 -13.33 6.04 -8.39
CA LEU A 18 -12.46 5.42 -9.39
C LEU A 18 -11.17 6.23 -9.34
N ALA A 19 -10.24 5.78 -8.51
CA ALA A 19 -8.86 6.23 -8.56
C ALA A 19 -8.42 6.12 -10.02
N GLU A 20 -8.10 7.24 -10.66
CA GLU A 20 -7.70 7.25 -12.08
C GLU A 20 -6.31 6.64 -12.31
N GLY A 21 -5.72 6.08 -11.24
CA GLY A 21 -4.46 5.34 -11.23
C GLY A 21 -3.99 5.05 -9.81
N LEU A 22 -2.74 4.63 -9.68
CA LEU A 22 -2.01 4.36 -8.45
C LEU A 22 -0.81 5.31 -8.37
N ALA A 23 -0.61 5.94 -7.21
CA ALA A 23 0.55 6.76 -6.91
C ALA A 23 1.41 6.12 -5.83
N PHE A 24 2.71 6.43 -5.86
CA PHE A 24 3.67 6.03 -4.83
C PHE A 24 4.06 7.22 -3.98
N GLU A 25 3.93 7.09 -2.67
CA GLU A 25 4.38 8.07 -1.69
C GLU A 25 5.54 7.48 -0.87
N PRO A 26 6.76 8.02 -0.98
CA PRO A 26 7.89 7.52 -0.19
C PRO A 26 7.71 7.85 1.28
N VAL A 27 8.05 6.89 2.15
CA VAL A 27 8.07 7.07 3.61
C VAL A 27 9.51 7.00 4.09
N ALA A 28 9.92 7.93 4.94
CA ALA A 28 11.26 7.89 5.52
C ALA A 28 11.44 6.61 6.35
N PRO A 29 12.41 5.75 6.02
CA PRO A 29 12.59 4.51 6.76
C PRO A 29 13.13 4.77 8.17
N GLU A 30 12.61 4.04 9.15
CA GLU A 30 13.07 4.11 10.54
C GLU A 30 13.89 2.86 10.92
N GLY A 31 14.98 3.06 11.64
CA GLY A 31 15.79 1.97 12.20
C GLY A 31 16.62 1.18 11.18
N LEU A 32 16.92 1.78 10.02
CA LEU A 32 17.87 1.23 9.05
C LEU A 32 19.28 1.81 9.27
N ASP A 33 20.31 1.05 8.90
CA ASP A 33 21.67 1.57 8.81
C ASP A 33 21.86 2.44 7.55
N ALA A 34 23.04 3.04 7.41
CA ALA A 34 23.33 3.95 6.30
C ALA A 34 23.26 3.27 4.93
N ALA A 35 23.75 2.02 4.81
CA ALA A 35 23.76 1.29 3.54
C ALA A 35 22.33 0.90 3.12
N ALA A 36 21.54 0.39 4.07
CA ALA A 36 20.14 0.09 3.85
C ALA A 36 19.32 1.35 3.52
N THR A 37 19.62 2.48 4.16
CA THR A 37 18.98 3.77 3.86
C THR A 37 19.26 4.22 2.42
N GLU A 38 20.50 4.10 1.95
CA GLU A 38 20.88 4.45 0.57
C GLU A 38 20.17 3.54 -0.45
N MET A 39 20.11 2.24 -0.19
CA MET A 39 19.36 1.29 -1.03
C MET A 39 17.87 1.62 -1.06
N VAL A 40 17.26 1.94 0.08
CA VAL A 40 15.86 2.35 0.14
C VAL A 40 15.62 3.63 -0.66
N ALA A 41 16.51 4.62 -0.57
CA ALA A 41 16.40 5.84 -1.38
C ALA A 41 16.44 5.53 -2.88
N ALA A 42 17.33 4.62 -3.30
CA ALA A 42 17.40 4.17 -4.69
C ALA A 42 16.13 3.41 -5.12
N LEU A 43 15.57 2.56 -4.25
CA LEU A 43 14.31 1.85 -4.51
C LEU A 43 13.14 2.83 -4.64
N GLN A 44 13.00 3.76 -3.69
CA GLN A 44 11.97 4.80 -3.70
C GLN A 44 12.00 5.66 -4.96
N ALA A 45 13.20 5.99 -5.47
CA ALA A 45 13.34 6.74 -6.72
C ALA A 45 12.85 5.98 -7.96
N ASN A 46 12.89 4.64 -7.93
CA ASN A 46 12.49 3.79 -9.06
C ASN A 46 11.02 3.31 -8.98
N LEU A 47 10.43 3.25 -7.78
CA LEU A 47 9.07 2.76 -7.57
C LEU A 47 7.98 3.51 -8.34
N PRO A 48 8.02 4.85 -8.51
CA PRO A 48 7.04 5.56 -9.34
C PRO A 48 6.95 5.02 -10.78
N GLY A 49 8.09 4.62 -11.37
CA GLY A 49 8.12 4.03 -12.71
C GLY A 49 7.49 2.64 -12.80
N GLN A 50 7.23 1.99 -11.65
CA GLN A 50 6.63 0.66 -11.55
C GLN A 50 5.12 0.69 -11.31
N MET A 51 4.52 1.85 -11.01
CA MET A 51 3.08 1.95 -10.73
C MET A 51 2.18 1.32 -11.81
N PRO A 52 2.45 1.49 -13.12
CA PRO A 52 1.67 0.81 -14.17
C PRO A 52 1.70 -0.72 -14.08
N ALA A 53 2.79 -1.30 -13.57
CA ALA A 53 2.92 -2.74 -13.38
C ALA A 53 2.12 -3.22 -12.15
N PHE A 54 2.10 -2.44 -11.07
CA PHE A 54 1.27 -2.72 -9.90
C PHE A 54 -0.22 -2.64 -10.25
N GLU A 55 -0.63 -1.63 -11.02
CA GLU A 55 -2.01 -1.52 -11.53
C GLU A 55 -2.42 -2.74 -12.35
N GLN A 56 -1.55 -3.21 -13.25
CA GLN A 56 -1.78 -4.42 -14.04
C GLN A 56 -1.88 -5.69 -13.19
N GLN A 57 -1.27 -5.71 -12.01
CA GLN A 57 -1.39 -6.78 -11.02
C GLN A 57 -2.65 -6.65 -10.15
N GLY A 58 -3.48 -5.65 -10.40
CA GLY A 58 -4.74 -5.42 -9.68
C GLY A 58 -4.58 -4.59 -8.41
N TYR A 59 -3.47 -3.88 -8.23
CA TYR A 59 -3.33 -2.90 -7.16
C TYR A 59 -4.09 -1.64 -7.61
N GLY A 60 -5.16 -1.29 -6.91
CA GLY A 60 -6.01 -0.14 -7.29
C GLY A 60 -6.46 0.73 -6.13
N TYR A 61 -6.00 0.41 -4.92
CA TYR A 61 -6.35 1.13 -3.71
C TYR A 61 -5.20 1.06 -2.69
N TYR A 62 -5.43 1.44 -1.43
CA TYR A 62 -4.33 1.58 -0.47
C TYR A 62 -3.49 0.32 -0.33
N GLY A 63 -2.17 0.51 -0.44
CA GLY A 63 -1.15 -0.51 -0.28
C GLY A 63 0.07 0.07 0.41
N ALA A 64 1.04 -0.78 0.69
CA ALA A 64 2.27 -0.37 1.35
C ALA A 64 3.42 -1.29 0.96
N ILE A 65 4.64 -0.77 1.09
CA ILE A 65 5.90 -1.48 0.83
C ILE A 65 6.75 -1.39 2.10
N ALA A 66 7.32 -2.52 2.52
CA ALA A 66 8.19 -2.60 3.68
C ALA A 66 9.47 -3.37 3.38
N VAL A 67 10.49 -3.12 4.21
CA VAL A 67 11.78 -3.82 4.19
C VAL A 67 12.13 -4.30 5.60
N PRO A 68 12.86 -5.42 5.73
CA PRO A 68 13.36 -5.88 7.01
C PRO A 68 14.49 -4.98 7.53
N LYS A 69 14.57 -4.87 8.86
CA LYS A 69 15.63 -4.15 9.58
C LYS A 69 16.71 -5.13 10.05
N GLY A 70 17.94 -4.62 10.20
CA GLY A 70 19.04 -5.37 10.81
C GLY A 70 19.52 -6.58 10.00
N VAL A 71 19.15 -6.67 8.73
CA VAL A 71 19.60 -7.69 7.79
C VAL A 71 20.20 -7.04 6.55
N ASP A 72 21.02 -7.79 5.83
CA ASP A 72 21.52 -7.38 4.52
C ASP A 72 20.36 -7.27 3.53
N LEU A 73 19.93 -6.04 3.24
CA LEU A 73 18.75 -5.76 2.43
C LEU A 73 19.03 -6.10 0.96
N LYS A 74 18.12 -6.87 0.36
CA LYS A 74 18.15 -7.25 -1.04
C LYS A 74 16.78 -7.02 -1.68
N PRO A 75 16.71 -6.83 -3.01
CA PRO A 75 15.44 -6.61 -3.69
C PRO A 75 14.40 -7.71 -3.42
N GLU A 76 14.82 -8.96 -3.20
CA GLU A 76 13.90 -10.09 -2.94
C GLU A 76 13.27 -10.05 -1.54
N LEU A 77 13.77 -9.19 -0.65
CA LEU A 77 13.26 -9.00 0.71
C LEU A 77 12.25 -7.86 0.83
N LEU A 78 11.91 -7.20 -0.28
CA LEU A 78 10.81 -6.24 -0.33
C LEU A 78 9.47 -6.99 -0.17
N SER A 79 8.68 -6.55 0.79
CA SER A 79 7.30 -7.01 0.93
C SER A 79 6.35 -5.91 0.46
N SER A 80 5.29 -6.29 -0.23
CA SER A 80 4.24 -5.35 -0.65
C SER A 80 2.86 -5.94 -0.41
N VAL A 81 1.90 -5.07 -0.09
CA VAL A 81 0.49 -5.42 0.04
C VAL A 81 -0.37 -4.36 -0.65
N ALA A 82 -1.63 -4.68 -0.97
CA ALA A 82 -2.52 -3.82 -1.75
C ALA A 82 -3.99 -4.00 -1.37
N ASN A 83 -4.81 -3.06 -1.85
CA ASN A 83 -6.26 -3.12 -1.83
C ASN A 83 -6.89 -3.15 -0.42
N PHE A 84 -6.25 -2.47 0.54
CA PHE A 84 -6.77 -2.25 1.89
C PHE A 84 -7.68 -1.03 1.94
N ALA A 85 -8.62 -0.98 2.89
CA ALA A 85 -9.59 0.12 2.95
C ALA A 85 -8.96 1.45 3.40
N THR A 86 -7.85 1.40 4.15
CA THR A 86 -7.14 2.59 4.66
C THR A 86 -5.61 2.46 4.54
N PRO A 87 -4.88 3.59 4.53
CA PRO A 87 -3.41 3.57 4.60
C PRO A 87 -2.87 2.87 5.85
N GLU A 88 -3.54 3.01 6.99
CA GLU A 88 -3.12 2.41 8.26
C GLU A 88 -3.22 0.88 8.22
N GLU A 89 -4.30 0.35 7.66
CA GLU A 89 -4.46 -1.09 7.47
C GLU A 89 -3.41 -1.65 6.50
N ALA A 90 -3.09 -0.93 5.42
CA ALA A 90 -2.04 -1.32 4.48
C ALA A 90 -0.67 -1.34 5.17
N ALA A 91 -0.33 -0.30 5.94
CA ALA A 91 0.92 -0.22 6.69
C ALA A 91 1.05 -1.37 7.69
N LYS A 92 -0.01 -1.67 8.45
CA LYS A 92 -0.03 -2.81 9.37
C LYS A 92 0.12 -4.14 8.62
N GLY A 93 -0.64 -4.33 7.55
CA GLY A 93 -0.63 -5.54 6.75
C GLY A 93 0.74 -5.84 6.14
N VAL A 94 1.44 -4.82 5.64
CA VAL A 94 2.79 -5.02 5.06
C VAL A 94 3.84 -5.35 6.12
N LEU A 95 3.75 -4.77 7.32
CA LEU A 95 4.66 -5.10 8.42
C LEU A 95 4.47 -6.53 8.90
N GLU A 96 3.22 -6.99 9.01
CA GLU A 96 2.90 -8.38 9.35
C GLU A 96 3.41 -9.35 8.25
N ALA A 97 3.16 -9.04 6.98
CA ALA A 97 3.63 -9.86 5.86
C ALA A 97 5.16 -9.92 5.79
N CYS A 98 5.84 -8.79 6.01
CA CYS A 98 7.30 -8.70 5.99
C CYS A 98 7.93 -9.49 7.14
N LEU A 99 7.36 -9.40 8.35
CA LEU A 99 7.79 -10.20 9.49
C LEU A 99 7.64 -11.71 9.20
N GLN A 100 6.52 -12.12 8.59
CA GLN A 100 6.29 -13.52 8.22
C GLN A 100 7.24 -14.01 7.12
N GLN A 101 7.55 -13.16 6.14
CA GLN A 101 8.45 -13.49 5.03
C GLN A 101 9.91 -13.60 5.48
N THR A 102 10.36 -12.70 6.35
CA THR A 102 11.79 -12.50 6.65
C THR A 102 12.20 -12.99 8.03
N GLY A 103 11.26 -13.12 8.97
CA GLY A 103 11.53 -13.38 10.38
C GLY A 103 12.16 -12.20 11.14
N ALA A 104 12.30 -11.04 10.50
CA ALA A 104 12.89 -9.84 11.07
C ALA A 104 11.84 -8.75 11.30
N GLU A 105 12.11 -7.83 12.22
CA GLU A 105 11.32 -6.62 12.38
C GLU A 105 11.44 -5.76 11.11
N CYS A 106 10.34 -5.16 10.65
CA CYS A 106 10.32 -4.42 9.39
C CYS A 106 9.98 -2.95 9.59
N THR A 107 10.22 -2.14 8.56
CA THR A 107 9.84 -0.74 8.48
C THR A 107 9.18 -0.43 7.14
N VAL A 108 8.18 0.45 7.15
CA VAL A 108 7.49 0.89 5.93
C VAL A 108 8.39 1.89 5.20
N ILE A 109 8.54 1.70 3.89
CA ILE A 109 9.35 2.57 3.03
C ILE A 109 8.51 3.30 1.98
N GLY A 110 7.22 2.98 1.87
CA GLY A 110 6.34 3.74 1.00
C GLY A 110 4.92 3.23 1.00
N MET A 111 4.02 4.12 0.59
CA MET A 111 2.60 3.87 0.47
C MET A 111 2.21 3.84 -1.00
N LEU A 112 1.27 2.96 -1.32
CA LEU A 112 0.55 2.97 -2.58
C LEU A 112 -0.81 3.60 -2.31
N VAL A 113 -1.12 4.69 -2.99
CA VAL A 113 -2.35 5.46 -2.76
C VAL A 113 -3.13 5.59 -4.08
N PRO A 114 -4.47 5.67 -4.01
CA PRO A 114 -5.29 6.11 -5.14
C PRO A 114 -4.73 7.38 -5.78
N ALA A 115 -4.54 7.42 -7.09
CA ALA A 115 -4.12 8.65 -7.75
C ALA A 115 -5.17 9.75 -7.58
N GLY A 116 -4.70 10.97 -7.27
CA GLY A 116 -5.57 12.14 -7.07
C GLY A 116 -6.21 12.25 -5.68
N SER A 117 -5.79 11.43 -4.71
CA SER A 117 -6.15 11.54 -3.29
C SER A 117 -5.44 12.68 -2.57
#